data_AF-A0AAD9LAR5-F1
#
_entry.id   AF-A0AAD9LAR5-F1
#
_cell.length_a   1.000
_cell.length_b   1.000
_cell.length_c   1.000
_cell.angle_alpha   90.00
_cell.angle_beta   90.00
_cell.angle_gamma   90.00
#
_symmetry.space_group_name_H-M   'P 1'
#
loop_
_entity.id
_entity.type
_entity.pdbx_description
1 polymer ?
#
loop_
_entity_poly.entity_id
_entity_poly.type
_entity_poly.pdbx_seq_one_letter_code
_entity_poly.pdbx_strand_id
1 'polypeptide(L)' 'MYADVERFVKEWVDCASGKGRPPNPGPSPGNIEPSRPFEVVSMDFVTHMPKSARGNTFLLLYQDMIFSHSERAAAASI' A
#
# COMPACT_ATOMS: atom_id res chain seq x y z
N MET A 1 -17.81 11.01 19.23
CA MET A 1 -16.67 11.26 18.31
C MET A 1 -16.03 9.96 17.84
N TYR A 2 -15.39 9.13 18.69
CA TYR A 2 -14.85 7.83 18.24
C TYR A 2 -15.94 6.76 18.00
N ALA A 3 -16.99 6.72 18.82
CA ALA A 3 -18.09 5.75 18.67
C ALA A 3 -18.89 5.94 17.37
N ASP A 4 -19.02 7.18 16.91
CA ASP A 4 -19.74 7.51 15.67
C ASP A 4 -18.95 7.11 14.44
N VAL A 5 -17.62 7.28 14.49
CA VAL A 5 -16.70 6.84 13.44
C VAL A 5 -16.70 5.31 13.37
N GLU A 6 -16.68 4.62 14.51
CA GLU A 6 -16.70 3.15 14.54
C GLU A 6 -18.01 2.59 13.96
N ARG A 7 -19.16 3.20 14.29
CA ARG A 7 -20.46 2.84 13.71
C ARG A 7 -20.51 3.12 12.20
N PHE A 8 -20.02 4.28 11.78
CA PHE A 8 -19.99 4.67 10.36
C PHE A 8 -19.11 3.72 9.53
N VAL A 9 -17.97 3.30 10.06
CA VAL A 9 -17.08 2.32 9.39
C VAL A 9 -17.74 0.93 9.33
N LYS A 10 -18.49 0.52 10.36
CA LYS A 10 -19.20 -0.76 10.40
C LYS A 10 -20.41 -0.80 9.46
N GLU A 11 -21.12 0.31 9.29
CA GLU A 11 -22.25 0.44 8.36
C GLU A 11 -21.82 0.61 6.90
N TRP A 12 -20.54 0.87 6.64
CA TRP A 12 -20.00 1.05 5.30
C TRP A 12 -19.77 -0.29 4.61
N VAL A 13 -20.87 -0.90 4.14
CA VAL A 13 -20.93 -2.21 3.47
C VAL A 13 -19.99 -2.27 2.25
N ASP A 14 -19.83 -1.17 1.51
CA ASP A 14 -18.94 -1.12 0.33
C ASP A 14 -17.45 -1.21 0.70
N CYS A 15 -17.05 -0.63 1.83
CA CYS A 15 -15.67 -0.70 2.30
C CYS A 15 -15.37 -2.06 2.96
N ALA A 16 -16.32 -2.58 3.74
CA ALA A 16 -16.22 -3.91 4.34
C ALA A 16 -16.23 -5.04 3.30
N SER A 17 -17.00 -4.89 2.20
CA SER A 17 -17.10 -5.89 1.13
C SER A 17 -16.00 -5.75 0.07
N GLY A 18 -15.51 -4.51 -0.16
CA GLY A 18 -14.43 -4.23 -1.12
C GLY A 18 -13.04 -4.61 -0.59
N LYS A 19 -12.81 -4.49 0.73
CA LYS A 19 -11.61 -5.01 1.38
C LYS A 19 -11.83 -6.46 1.78
N GLY A 20 -11.80 -7.35 0.80
CA GLY A 20 -11.83 -8.79 1.04
C GLY A 20 -10.80 -9.18 2.11
N ARG A 21 -11.19 -10.09 3.02
CA ARG A 21 -10.25 -10.65 4.00
C ARG A 21 -9.08 -11.26 3.21
N PRO A 22 -7.82 -10.91 3.54
CA PRO A 22 -6.69 -11.52 2.84
C PRO A 22 -6.83 -13.04 2.93
N PRO A 23 -6.64 -13.78 1.81
CA PRO A 23 -6.79 -15.23 1.79
C PRO A 23 -5.98 -15.92 2.88
N ASN A 24 -4.85 -15.30 3.24
CA ASN A 24 -3.95 -15.74 4.29
C ASN A 24 -3.79 -14.63 5.34
N PRO A 25 -4.62 -14.60 6.40
CA PRO A 25 -4.44 -13.71 7.54
C PRO A 25 -3.33 -14.26 8.46
N GLY A 26 -2.17 -14.58 7.87
CA GLY A 26 -0.99 -14.98 8.61
C GLY A 26 -0.55 -13.85 9.55
N PRO A 27 0.20 -14.16 10.61
CA PRO A 27 0.77 -13.12 11.46
C PRO A 27 1.55 -12.14 10.59
N SER A 28 1.42 -10.84 10.88
CA SER A 28 2.28 -9.84 10.25
C SER A 28 3.72 -10.29 10.42
N PRO A 29 4.54 -10.29 9.35
CA PRO A 29 5.98 -10.39 9.50
C PRO A 29 6.34 -9.34 10.56
N GLY A 30 7.05 -9.72 11.63
CA GLY A 30 7.36 -8.78 12.71
C GLY A 30 8.06 -7.52 12.20
N ASN A 31 8.36 -6.56 13.06
CA ASN A 31 9.09 -5.36 12.65
C ASN A 31 10.48 -5.75 12.11
N ILE A 32 10.64 -5.82 10.78
CA ILE A 32 11.92 -6.07 10.13
C ILE A 32 12.61 -4.72 10.06
N GLU A 33 13.67 -4.55 10.84
CA GLU A 33 14.50 -3.36 10.80
C GLU A 33 15.65 -3.60 9.81
N PRO A 34 15.60 -3.00 8.61
CA PRO A 34 16.65 -3.18 7.62
C PRO A 34 17.96 -2.51 8.07
N SER A 35 19.09 -3.17 7.82
CA SER A 35 20.44 -2.74 8.20
C SER A 35 21.24 -2.14 7.04
N ARG A 36 20.90 -2.49 5.80
CA ARG A 36 21.52 -2.00 4.56
C ARG A 36 20.50 -1.54 3.51
N PRO A 37 20.81 -0.51 2.70
CA PRO A 37 19.91 -0.07 1.63
C PRO A 37 19.49 -1.24 0.73
N PHE A 38 18.22 -1.26 0.34
CA PHE A 38 17.58 -2.29 -0.49
C PHE A 38 17.42 -3.66 0.17
N GLU A 39 17.63 -3.77 1.48
CA GLU A 39 17.41 -5.02 2.23
C GLU A 39 15.91 -5.34 2.36
N VAL A 40 15.08 -4.32 2.55
CA VAL A 40 13.63 -4.46 2.59
C VAL A 40 13.00 -3.35 1.75
N VAL A 41 12.28 -3.75 0.71
CA VAL A 41 11.59 -2.85 -0.21
C VAL A 41 10.09 -3.12 -0.12
N SER A 42 9.31 -2.09 0.19
CA SER A 42 7.86 -2.15 -0.01
C SER A 42 7.57 -1.84 -1.49
N MET A 43 6.68 -2.62 -2.09
CA MET A 43 6.26 -2.46 -3.48
C MET A 43 4.75 -2.44 -3.55
N ASP A 44 4.19 -1.56 -4.37
CA ASP A 44 2.74 -1.47 -4.59
C ASP A 44 2.42 -1.09 -6.04
N PHE A 45 1.25 -1.51 -6.51
CA PHE A 45 0.74 -1.15 -7.83
C PHE A 45 -0.46 -0.23 -7.71
N VAL A 46 -0.35 0.95 -8.31
CA VAL A 46 -1.51 1.79 -8.56
C VAL A 46 -2.09 1.40 -9.92
N THR A 47 -3.27 0.79 -9.89
CA THR A 47 -4.03 0.38 -11.07
C THR A 47 -5.05 1.46 -11.46
N HIS A 48 -5.63 1.36 -12.66
CA HIS A 48 -6.69 2.26 -13.15
C HIS A 48 -6.29 3.75 -13.25
N MET A 49 -5.00 4.05 -13.44
CA MET A 49 -4.54 5.43 -13.68
C MET A 49 -4.99 5.91 -15.06
N PRO A 50 -5.19 7.24 -15.24
CA PRO A 50 -5.33 7.84 -16.55
C PRO A 50 -4.19 7.41 -17.47
N LYS A 51 -4.52 7.10 -18.71
CA LYS A 51 -3.56 6.62 -19.70
C LYS A 51 -2.43 7.64 -19.88
N SER A 52 -1.20 7.24 -19.61
CA SER A 52 -0.03 8.09 -19.82
C SER A 52 0.18 8.37 -21.31
N ALA A 53 1.07 9.32 -21.65
CA ALA A 53 1.44 9.61 -23.04
C ALA A 53 1.98 8.36 -23.79
N ARG A 54 2.53 7.38 -23.07
CA ARG A 54 3.01 6.11 -23.62
C ARG A 54 1.97 4.99 -23.60
N GLY A 55 0.79 5.25 -23.07
CA GLY A 55 -0.31 4.29 -23.05
C GLY A 55 -0.47 3.47 -21.78
N ASN A 56 0.34 3.74 -20.75
CA ASN A 56 0.37 2.93 -19.52
C ASN A 56 -0.69 3.45 -18.54
N THR A 57 -1.40 2.51 -17.88
CA THR A 57 -2.44 2.79 -16.86
C THR A 57 -2.03 2.27 -15.47
N PHE A 58 -0.78 1.81 -15.35
CA PHE A 58 -0.21 1.21 -14.15
C PHE A 58 1.01 2.01 -13.71
N LEU A 59 1.12 2.22 -12.40
CA LEU A 59 2.33 2.72 -11.76
C LEU A 59 2.79 1.72 -10.71
N LEU A 60 4.06 1.35 -10.80
CA LEU A 60 4.75 0.60 -9.76
C LEU A 60 5.41 1.59 -8.81
N LEU A 61 4.99 1.55 -7.55
CA LEU A 61 5.62 2.27 -6.45
C LEU A 61 6.57 1.32 -5.74
N TYR A 62 7.75 1.82 -5.40
CA TYR A 62 8.66 1.10 -4.50
C TYR A 62 9.34 2.07 -3.53
N GLN A 63 9.50 1.62 -2.30
CA GLN A 63 10.16 2.38 -1.25
C GLN A 63 11.12 1.47 -0.48
N ASP A 64 12.34 1.96 -0.30
CA ASP A 64 13.32 1.32 0.57
C ASP A 64 13.02 1.67 2.03
N MET A 65 12.93 0.66 2.90
CA MET A 65 12.51 0.88 4.28
C MET A 65 13.58 1.58 5.15
N ILE A 66 14.87 1.58 4.78
CA ILE A 66 15.91 2.32 5.54
C ILE A 66 15.77 3.82 5.37
N PHE A 67 15.45 4.26 4.15
CA PHE A 67 15.25 5.68 3.87
C PHE A 67 13.84 6.16 4.24
N SER A 68 13.04 5.36 4.94
CA SER A 68 11.69 5.78 5.38
C SER A 68 11.70 6.97 6.36
N HIS A 69 12.83 7.28 7.01
CA HIS A 69 13.00 8.52 7.77
C HIS A 69 13.42 9.73 6.90
N SER A 70 13.78 9.50 5.64
CA SER A 70 14.16 10.52 4.66
C SER A 70 13.44 10.24 3.34
N GLU A 71 12.16 10.64 3.27
CA GLU A 71 11.21 10.50 2.15
C GLU A 71 11.84 10.28 0.76
N ARG A 72 12.11 9.03 0.39
CA ARG A 72 12.50 8.63 -0.97
C ARG A 72 11.60 7.49 -1.44
N ALA A 73 10.46 7.85 -2.00
CA ALA A 73 9.60 6.94 -2.76
C ALA A 73 9.87 7.14 -4.26
N ALA A 74 9.97 6.04 -5.01
CA ALA A 74 10.16 6.07 -6.45
C ALA A 74 8.98 5.40 -7.16
N ALA A 75 8.60 5.95 -8.31
CA ALA A 75 7.49 5.48 -9.13
C ALA A 75 7.98 5.20 -10.55
N ALA A 76 7.61 4.05 -11.10
CA ALA A 76 7.90 3.67 -12.48
C ALA A 76 6.61 3.30 -13.22
N SER A 77 6.49 3.74 -14.47
CA SER A 77 5.46 3.23 -15.38
C SER A 77 5.98 1.95 -16.04
N ILE A 78 5.24 0.85 -15.88
CA ILE A 78 5.48 -0.41 -16.60
C ILE A 78 4.80 -0.34 -17.96
#